data_AF-A0A0C2N541-F1
#
_entry.id   AF-A0A0C2N541-F1
#
_cell.length_a   1.000
_cell.length_b   1.000
_cell.length_c   1.000
_cell.angle_alpha   90.00
_cell.angle_beta   90.00
_cell.angle_gamma   90.00
#
_symmetry.space_group_name_H-M   'P 1'
#
loop_
_entity.id
_entity.type
_entity.pdbx_description
1 polymer ?
#
loop_
_entity_poly.entity_id
_entity_poly.type
_entity_poly.pdbx_seq_one_letter_code
_entity_poly.pdbx_strand_id
1 'polypeptide(L)'
;MDLESEVLLFLVVGSHVTNIWLTTLCRFYLFKDEFKMPNIKIFVGHGTHDNHVEMKHIEQSVEVFKVFGLEPQVHYYQDVTHVVTQEMLRDVESFITGVLATS
;
A
#
# COMPACT_ATOMS: atom_id res chain seq x y z
N MET A 1 -13.62 7.17 24.09
CA MET A 1 -13.46 7.74 22.73
C MET A 1 -12.13 7.20 22.25
N ASP A 2 -12.14 5.92 21.84
CA ASP A 2 -10.93 5.19 21.48
C ASP A 2 -10.58 5.51 20.03
N LEU A 3 -9.41 6.12 19.85
CA LEU A 3 -8.75 6.20 18.56
C LEU A 3 -8.08 4.85 18.30
N GLU A 4 -8.87 3.79 18.07
CA GLU A 4 -8.40 2.63 17.29
C GLU A 4 -8.13 3.14 15.88
N SER A 5 -6.96 3.73 15.73
CA SER A 5 -6.62 4.53 14.57
C SER A 5 -6.26 3.58 13.45
N GLU A 6 -7.23 3.33 12.57
CA GLU A 6 -6.98 2.71 11.28
C GLU A 6 -5.97 3.58 10.52
N VAL A 7 -4.75 3.09 10.39
CA VAL A 7 -3.73 3.76 9.59
C VAL A 7 -3.95 3.32 8.17
N LEU A 8 -4.34 4.27 7.33
CA LEU A 8 -4.51 4.07 5.90
C LEU A 8 -3.18 4.32 5.21
N LEU A 9 -2.54 3.25 4.73
CA LEU A 9 -1.30 3.36 3.98
C LEU A 9 -1.61 3.29 2.49
N PHE A 10 -1.48 4.43 1.81
CA PHE A 10 -1.56 4.50 0.36
C PHE A 10 -0.17 4.36 -0.25
N LEU A 11 0.00 3.33 -1.07
CA LEU A 11 1.18 3.20 -1.92
C LEU A 11 0.73 3.40 -3.36
N VAL A 12 0.66 4.66 -3.78
CA VAL A 12 0.53 5.03 -5.18
C VAL A 12 1.91 5.48 -5.64
N VAL A 13 2.45 4.74 -6.60
CA VAL A 13 3.74 4.91 -7.29
C VAL A 13 4.99 4.46 -6.51
N GLY A 14 5.60 3.37 -6.98
CA GLY A 14 6.73 2.70 -6.35
C GLY A 14 8.08 3.37 -6.61
N SER A 15 8.37 4.48 -5.95
CA SER A 15 9.77 4.93 -5.90
C SER A 15 10.64 3.97 -5.07
N HIS A 16 11.94 3.87 -5.36
CA HIS A 16 12.92 3.24 -4.44
C HIS A 16 12.81 3.78 -3.01
N VAL A 17 12.39 5.05 -2.88
CA VAL A 17 12.16 5.74 -1.63
C VAL A 17 11.00 5.11 -0.86
N THR A 18 9.95 4.62 -1.53
CA THR A 18 8.81 3.96 -0.87
C THR A 18 9.22 2.63 -0.23
N ASN A 19 10.09 1.84 -0.85
CA ASN A 19 10.65 0.63 -0.23
C ASN A 19 11.53 0.94 1.00
N ILE A 20 12.29 2.05 0.97
CA ILE A 20 13.13 2.48 2.09
C ILE A 20 12.27 3.00 3.24
N TRP A 21 11.25 3.83 2.96
CA TRP A 21 10.33 4.30 3.99
C TRP A 21 9.51 3.17 4.57
N LEU A 22 9.05 2.23 3.75
CA LEU A 22 8.27 1.10 4.21
C LEU A 22 9.12 0.16 5.07
N THR A 23 10.33 -0.20 4.64
CA THR A 23 11.24 -0.98 5.49
C THR A 23 11.64 -0.23 6.75
N THR A 24 11.75 1.11 6.72
CA THR A 24 12.04 1.91 7.91
C THR A 24 10.85 1.98 8.85
N LEU A 25 9.62 2.15 8.34
CA LEU A 25 8.38 2.16 9.10
C LEU A 25 8.15 0.77 9.72
N CYS A 26 8.22 -0.29 8.90
CA CYS A 26 8.18 -1.66 9.37
C CYS A 26 9.28 -1.91 10.42
N ARG A 27 10.53 -1.48 10.22
CA ARG A 27 11.59 -1.63 11.23
C ARG A 27 11.34 -0.83 12.51
N PHE A 28 10.79 0.36 12.42
CA PHE A 28 10.56 1.22 13.58
C PHE A 28 9.39 0.75 14.43
N TYR A 29 8.33 0.23 13.79
CA TYR A 29 7.13 -0.22 14.48
C TYR A 29 7.15 -1.72 14.84
N LEU A 30 7.79 -2.60 14.05
CA LEU A 30 7.76 -4.05 14.28
C LEU A 30 8.84 -4.56 15.24
N PHE A 31 9.91 -3.78 15.52
CA PHE A 31 10.98 -4.19 16.45
C PHE A 31 10.74 -3.73 17.89
N LYS A 32 9.58 -3.12 18.18
CA LYS A 32 9.09 -3.06 19.55
C LYS A 32 8.17 -4.26 19.75
N ASP A 33 8.61 -5.23 20.56
CA ASP A 33 7.92 -6.50 20.87
C ASP A 33 6.48 -6.35 21.43
N GLU A 34 6.00 -5.12 21.61
CA GLU A 34 4.67 -4.80 22.14
C GLU A 34 3.71 -4.16 21.12
N PHE A 35 4.16 -3.88 19.88
CA PHE A 35 3.29 -3.22 18.90
C PHE A 35 2.47 -4.24 18.13
N LYS A 36 1.22 -4.45 18.55
CA LYS A 36 0.19 -4.96 17.64
C LYS A 36 0.00 -3.91 16.56
N MET A 37 0.37 -4.21 15.32
CA MET A 37 0.01 -3.33 14.21
C MET A 37 -1.52 -3.12 14.27
N PRO A 38 -2.00 -1.86 14.21
CA PRO A 38 -3.43 -1.61 14.08
C PRO A 38 -3.95 -2.34 12.83
N ASN A 39 -5.27 -2.44 12.67
CA ASN A 39 -5.92 -2.97 11.48
C ASN A 39 -5.60 -2.08 10.26
N ILE A 40 -4.39 -2.20 9.72
CA ILE A 40 -3.87 -1.39 8.62
C ILE A 40 -4.49 -1.92 7.33
N LYS A 41 -5.19 -1.05 6.63
CA LYS A 41 -5.68 -1.31 5.27
C LYS A 41 -4.66 -0.75 4.29
N ILE A 42 -4.26 -1.57 3.32
CA ILE A 42 -3.21 -1.23 2.35
C ILE A 42 -3.79 -1.34 0.95
N PHE A 43 -3.59 -0.29 0.16
CA PHE A 43 -3.89 -0.28 -1.27
C PHE A 43 -2.60 -0.11 -2.06
N VAL A 44 -2.42 -0.96 -3.07
CA VAL A 44 -1.28 -0.94 -3.99
C VAL A 44 -1.81 -0.84 -5.41
N GLY A 45 -1.53 0.28 -6.08
CA GLY A 45 -1.91 0.50 -7.47
C GLY A 45 -0.68 0.69 -8.36
N HIS A 46 -0.61 -0.01 -9.50
CA HIS A 46 0.53 0.14 -10.42
C HIS A 46 0.19 -0.11 -11.89
N GLY A 47 0.75 0.71 -12.78
CA GLY A 47 0.66 0.54 -14.22
C GLY A 47 1.61 -0.54 -14.73
N THR A 48 1.11 -1.45 -15.56
CA THR A 48 1.88 -2.58 -16.11
C THR A 48 3.01 -2.19 -17.07
N HIS A 49 2.97 -0.97 -17.60
CA HIS A 49 3.94 -0.43 -18.55
C HIS A 49 4.72 0.75 -17.96
N ASP A 50 4.76 0.87 -16.64
CA ASP A 50 5.63 1.82 -15.97
C ASP A 50 7.09 1.44 -16.23
N ASN A 51 7.77 2.29 -17.01
CA ASN A 51 9.18 2.14 -17.37
C ASN A 51 10.12 2.85 -16.40
N HIS A 52 9.59 3.57 -15.42
CA HIS A 52 10.36 4.21 -14.34
C HIS A 52 10.43 3.32 -13.11
N VAL A 53 9.35 2.59 -12.83
CA VAL A 53 9.23 1.66 -11.71
C VAL A 53 8.83 0.31 -12.27
N GLU A 54 9.76 -0.63 -12.30
CA GLU A 54 9.45 -1.98 -12.79
C GLU A 54 8.45 -2.71 -11.89
N MET A 55 7.51 -3.43 -12.50
CA MET A 55 6.51 -4.28 -11.83
C MET A 55 7.10 -5.17 -10.72
N LYS A 56 8.30 -5.71 -10.93
CA LYS A 56 9.00 -6.57 -9.95
C LYS A 56 9.16 -5.90 -8.58
N HIS A 57 9.33 -4.58 -8.54
CA HIS A 57 9.51 -3.85 -7.29
C HIS A 57 8.21 -3.77 -6.50
N ILE A 58 7.08 -3.62 -7.19
CA ILE A 58 5.76 -3.64 -6.56
C ILE A 58 5.43 -5.04 -6.05
N GLU A 59 5.71 -6.08 -6.84
CA GLU A 59 5.54 -7.47 -6.42
C GLU A 59 6.37 -7.78 -5.16
N GLN A 60 7.63 -7.33 -5.11
CA GLN A 60 8.47 -7.45 -3.92
C GLN A 60 7.88 -6.74 -2.71
N SER A 61 7.37 -5.51 -2.86
CA SER A 61 6.70 -4.80 -1.76
C SER A 61 5.46 -5.53 -1.27
N VAL A 62 4.65 -6.08 -2.18
CA VAL A 62 3.46 -6.88 -1.86
C VAL A 62 3.83 -8.12 -1.05
N GLU A 63 4.87 -8.85 -1.44
CA GLU A 63 5.35 -10.02 -0.69
C GLU A 63 5.87 -9.62 0.70
N VAL A 64 6.56 -8.50 0.82
CA VAL A 64 7.00 -7.96 2.13
C VAL A 64 5.79 -7.68 3.03
N PHE A 65 4.73 -7.06 2.52
CA PHE A 65 3.51 -6.83 3.29
C PHE A 65 2.90 -8.15 3.81
N LYS A 66 2.79 -9.16 2.95
CA LYS A 66 2.24 -10.47 3.33
C LYS A 66 3.09 -11.18 4.38
N VAL A 67 4.43 -11.11 4.28
CA VAL A 67 5.35 -11.67 5.30
C VAL A 67 5.10 -11.04 6.68
N PHE A 68 4.68 -9.77 6.71
CA PHE A 68 4.30 -9.08 7.95
C PHE A 68 2.85 -9.29 8.38
N GLY A 69 2.13 -10.23 7.76
CA GLY A 69 0.73 -10.53 8.10
C GLY A 69 -0.26 -9.46 7.66
N LEU A 70 0.12 -8.59 6.72
CA LEU A 70 -0.73 -7.56 6.15
C LEU A 70 -1.37 -8.08 4.85
N GLU A 71 -2.58 -7.58 4.56
CA GLU A 71 -3.36 -7.99 3.40
C GLU A 71 -3.55 -6.82 2.43
N PRO A 72 -2.59 -6.55 1.52
CA PRO A 72 -2.72 -5.47 0.56
C PRO A 72 -3.77 -5.79 -0.52
N GLN A 73 -4.62 -4.81 -0.83
CA GLN A 73 -5.46 -4.82 -2.03
C GLN A 73 -4.65 -4.31 -3.22
N VAL A 74 -4.36 -5.20 -4.16
CA VAL A 74 -3.44 -4.93 -5.28
C VAL A 74 -4.21 -4.77 -6.58
N HIS A 75 -3.98 -3.67 -7.27
CA HIS A 75 -4.61 -3.31 -8.54
C HIS A 75 -3.52 -3.04 -9.59
N TYR A 76 -3.58 -3.78 -10.71
CA TYR A 76 -2.68 -3.61 -11.84
C TYR A 76 -3.43 -3.04 -13.04
N TYR A 77 -2.94 -1.92 -13.56
CA TYR A 77 -3.61 -1.18 -14.62
C TYR A 77 -2.90 -1.45 -15.95
N GLN A 78 -3.62 -2.03 -16.91
CA GLN A 78 -3.07 -2.44 -18.20
C GLN A 78 -2.67 -1.23 -19.05
N ASP A 79 -1.54 -1.34 -19.75
CA ASP A 79 -1.03 -0.29 -20.66
C ASP A 79 -0.78 1.09 -20.03
N VAL A 80 -0.81 1.17 -18.69
CA VAL A 80 -0.55 2.41 -17.95
C VAL A 80 0.95 2.52 -17.66
N THR A 81 1.52 3.67 -18.00
CA THR A 81 2.91 4.05 -17.72
C THR A 81 3.00 4.73 -16.35
N HIS A 82 4.02 5.57 -16.11
CA HIS A 82 4.23 6.28 -14.84
C HIS A 82 3.27 7.46 -14.64
N VAL A 83 1.97 7.18 -14.60
CA VAL A 83 0.90 8.17 -14.45
C VAL A 83 -0.22 7.64 -13.55
N VAL A 84 -0.98 8.55 -12.96
CA VAL A 84 -2.22 8.22 -12.23
C VAL A 84 -3.42 8.44 -13.15
N THR A 85 -4.19 7.39 -13.42
CA THR A 85 -5.38 7.46 -14.28
C THR A 85 -6.64 7.77 -13.47
N GLN A 86 -7.74 8.14 -14.14
CA GLN A 86 -9.03 8.28 -13.46
C GLN A 86 -9.53 6.97 -12.85
N GLU A 87 -9.23 5.83 -13.48
CA GLU A 87 -9.56 4.50 -12.97
C GLU A 87 -8.89 4.26 -11.61
N MET A 88 -7.59 4.55 -11.52
CA MET A 88 -6.85 4.47 -10.25
C MET A 88 -7.47 5.34 -9.15
N LEU A 89 -7.89 6.56 -9.49
CA LEU A 89 -8.51 7.46 -8.51
C LEU A 89 -9.84 6.91 -8.00
N ARG A 90 -10.65 6.28 -8.87
CA ARG A 90 -11.92 5.66 -8.47
C ARG A 90 -11.70 4.42 -7.60
N ASP A 91 -10.69 3.63 -7.89
CA ASP A 91 -10.33 2.47 -7.06
C ASP A 91 -9.85 2.91 -5.67
N VAL A 92 -9.05 3.99 -5.61
CA VAL A 92 -8.65 4.60 -4.35
C VAL A 92 -9.84 5.16 -3.56
N GLU A 93 -10.75 5.87 -4.22
CA GLU A 93 -11.99 6.38 -3.60
C GLU A 93 -12.85 5.23 -3.06
N SER A 94 -12.99 4.15 -3.83
CA SER A 94 -13.76 2.97 -3.45
C SER A 94 -13.12 2.27 -2.25
N PHE A 95 -11.79 2.13 -2.26
CA PHE A 95 -11.02 1.59 -1.16
C PHE A 95 -11.23 2.42 0.12
N ILE A 96 -11.03 3.74 0.06
CA ILE A 96 -11.23 4.66 1.21
C ILE A 96 -12.64 4.52 1.77
N THR A 97 -13.64 4.60 0.89
CA THR A 97 -15.04 4.52 1.30
C THR A 97 -15.36 3.17 1.94
N GLY A 98 -14.81 2.08 1.39
CA GLY A 98 -14.96 0.74 1.95
C GLY A 98 -14.34 0.61 3.34
N VAL A 99 -13.16 1.19 3.56
CA VAL A 99 -12.53 1.23 4.88
C VAL A 99 -13.42 2.00 5.87
N LEU A 100 -13.79 3.25 5.54
CA LEU A 100 -14.58 4.12 6.41
C LEU A 100 -15.99 3.59 6.71
N ALA A 101 -16.57 2.77 5.84
CA ALA A 101 -17.88 2.15 6.08
C ALA A 101 -17.82 0.95 7.04
N THR A 102 -16.62 0.40 7.26
CA THR A 102 -16.39 -0.74 8.17
C THR A 102 -15.87 -0.34 9.55
N SER A 103 -15.53 0.93 9.73
CA SER A 103 -15.10 1.56 11.00
C SER A 103 -16.27 2.06 11.84
#